data_AF-A0A6J1W3G3-F1
#
_entry.id   AF-A0A6J1W3G3-F1
#
_cell.length_a   1.000
_cell.length_b   1.000
_cell.length_c   1.000
_cell.angle_alpha   90.00
_cell.angle_beta   90.00
_cell.angle_gamma   90.00
#
_symmetry.space_group_name_H-M   'P 1'
#
loop_
_entity.id
_entity.type
_entity.pdbx_description
1 polymer ?
#
loop_
_entity_poly.entity_id
_entity_poly.type
_entity_poly.pdbx_seq_one_letter_code
_entity_poly.pdbx_strand_id
1 'polypeptide(L)'
;MLKHGHSLAQWTRCSRLVVPLTFTRIRAACIRVLAPKARWEEEKQDDGVKWHKLHHKGPYFAPPYEPLPRSVKFYYNGRPMKLSRAAEEVATFFAKMLDHDYARKKIFQDNFFCDWMQVMTPQERKKIKDLKRCDFSDIHNYFLEKQEAQKALPKEEKQRLKEEAERIQEEYGYCVIDGHREKIGNFRTEPPGLFRGRGDHPKMGMLKKRIMPEDVVINCSKDSKAPQPPCGHKWREVRCDNTVTWLASWTENIQGTIKYIMLNPSSKLKGEKDWQKYEVARRLKKLIHRIRRQYRADWKSKELKKRQISVALYFIDK
;
A
#
# COMPACT_ATOMS: atom_id res chain seq x y z
N MET A 1 -23.51 -72.43 -0.29
CA MET A 1 -22.99 -73.70 0.24
C MET A 1 -21.64 -73.98 -0.41
N LEU A 2 -20.59 -74.10 0.42
CA LEU A 2 -19.46 -75.05 0.31
C LEU A 2 -18.53 -74.91 -0.91
N LYS A 3 -17.19 -74.88 -0.82
CA LYS A 3 -16.25 -75.23 0.27
C LYS A 3 -14.85 -74.69 -0.07
N HIS A 4 -14.10 -74.35 0.98
CA HIS A 4 -12.64 -74.26 1.02
C HIS A 4 -11.96 -75.64 0.91
N GLY A 5 -10.66 -75.64 0.59
CA GLY A 5 -9.67 -76.69 0.92
C GLY A 5 -8.37 -76.46 0.13
N HIS A 6 -7.26 -76.00 0.74
CA HIS A 6 -6.20 -76.79 1.43
C HIS A 6 -5.53 -77.83 0.50
N SER A 7 -4.22 -78.06 0.42
CA SER A 7 -3.02 -77.63 1.17
C SER A 7 -1.78 -78.37 0.57
N LEU A 8 -0.56 -77.87 0.88
CA LEU A 8 0.75 -78.58 0.94
C LEU A 8 1.33 -79.22 -0.35
N ALA A 9 2.62 -79.43 -0.56
CA ALA A 9 3.94 -78.90 -0.16
C ALA A 9 4.99 -79.89 -0.71
N GLN A 10 6.27 -79.49 -0.67
CA GLN A 10 7.50 -80.32 -0.81
C GLN A 10 8.04 -80.52 -2.25
N TRP A 11 9.08 -79.78 -2.66
CA TRP A 11 10.52 -79.83 -2.31
C TRP A 11 11.26 -81.01 -2.96
N THR A 12 12.13 -80.70 -3.93
CA THR A 12 13.43 -81.37 -4.09
C THR A 12 14.46 -80.40 -4.65
N ARG A 13 15.56 -80.27 -3.91
CA ARG A 13 16.78 -79.50 -4.21
C ARG A 13 17.55 -80.14 -5.37
N CYS A 14 18.19 -79.32 -6.19
CA CYS A 14 19.49 -79.66 -6.76
C CYS A 14 20.40 -78.42 -6.78
N SER A 15 21.71 -78.67 -6.77
CA SER A 15 22.70 -77.87 -6.05
C SER A 15 23.72 -77.19 -6.99
N ARG A 16 24.39 -76.15 -6.46
CA ARG A 16 25.67 -75.53 -6.91
C ARG A 16 25.50 -74.60 -8.13
N LEU A 17 26.11 -73.42 -8.20
CA LEU A 17 27.41 -72.96 -7.73
C LEU A 17 27.34 -71.52 -7.17
N VAL A 18 28.16 -71.24 -6.17
CA VAL A 18 28.37 -69.90 -5.60
C VAL A 18 29.60 -69.29 -6.27
N VAL A 19 29.44 -68.13 -6.89
CA VAL A 19 30.53 -67.22 -7.29
C VAL A 19 30.24 -65.87 -6.61
N PRO A 20 31.16 -65.31 -5.82
CA PRO A 20 30.89 -64.10 -5.06
C PRO A 20 30.98 -62.86 -5.97
N LEU A 21 29.84 -62.22 -6.24
CA LEU A 21 29.78 -60.88 -6.81
C LEU A 21 29.96 -59.86 -5.67
N THR A 22 31.09 -59.17 -5.66
CA THR A 22 31.35 -58.03 -4.78
C THR A 22 30.39 -56.89 -5.13
N PHE A 23 29.37 -56.68 -4.29
CA PHE A 23 28.50 -55.50 -4.36
C PHE A 23 29.25 -54.28 -3.78
N THR A 24 29.75 -53.41 -4.66
CA THR A 24 30.15 -52.06 -4.31
C THR A 24 28.90 -51.30 -3.85
N ARG A 25 28.82 -51.00 -2.55
CA ARG A 25 27.80 -50.10 -1.97
C ARG A 25 27.98 -48.70 -2.57
N ILE A 26 27.17 -48.34 -3.55
CA ILE A 26 26.95 -46.93 -3.88
C ILE A 26 26.24 -46.30 -2.68
N ARG A 27 26.99 -45.54 -1.87
CA ARG A 27 26.38 -44.66 -0.87
C ARG A 27 25.61 -43.59 -1.64
N ALA A 28 24.28 -43.70 -1.66
CA ALA A 28 23.42 -42.58 -2.00
C ALA A 28 23.73 -41.45 -1.02
N ALA A 29 24.40 -40.41 -1.49
CA ALA A 29 24.52 -39.17 -0.75
C ALA A 29 23.13 -38.55 -0.68
N CYS A 30 22.42 -38.78 0.43
CA CYS A 30 21.26 -37.96 0.79
C CYS A 30 21.77 -36.52 0.94
N ILE A 31 21.65 -35.72 -0.13
CA ILE A 31 21.67 -34.27 -0.02
C ILE A 31 20.47 -33.92 0.85
N ARG A 32 20.71 -33.68 2.14
CA ARG A 32 19.74 -32.99 2.99
C ARG A 32 19.54 -31.63 2.35
N VAL A 33 18.45 -31.47 1.60
CA VAL A 33 17.91 -30.15 1.29
C VAL A 33 17.54 -29.56 2.65
N LEU A 34 18.42 -28.73 3.20
CA LEU A 34 18.11 -27.97 4.41
C LEU A 34 16.83 -27.19 4.11
N ALA A 35 15.77 -27.45 4.88
CA ALA A 35 14.58 -26.63 4.82
C ALA A 35 15.02 -25.16 5.01
N PRO A 36 14.52 -24.21 4.20
CA PRO A 36 14.87 -22.82 4.40
C PRO A 36 14.49 -22.43 5.82
N LYS A 37 15.47 -21.92 6.60
CA LYS A 37 15.24 -21.43 7.96
C LYS A 37 14.07 -20.46 7.96
N ALA A 38 13.22 -20.53 8.98
CA ALA A 38 12.15 -19.55 9.10
C ALA A 38 12.78 -18.17 9.32
N ARG A 39 12.23 -17.12 8.69
CA ARG A 39 12.81 -15.75 8.69
C ARG A 39 13.11 -15.18 10.08
N TRP A 40 12.42 -15.66 11.11
CA TRP A 40 12.56 -15.27 12.51
C TRP A 40 13.70 -15.98 13.24
N GLU A 41 14.26 -17.03 12.64
CA GLU A 41 15.41 -17.80 13.12
C GLU A 41 16.75 -17.25 12.58
N GLU A 42 16.68 -16.26 11.70
CA GLU A 42 17.85 -15.55 11.18
C GLU A 42 18.44 -14.63 12.26
N GLU A 43 19.76 -14.41 12.19
CA GLU A 43 20.45 -13.52 13.12
C GLU A 43 19.89 -12.09 13.00
N LYS A 44 19.84 -11.41 14.15
CA LYS A 44 19.37 -10.03 14.22
C LYS A 44 20.38 -9.13 13.52
N GLN A 45 19.88 -8.21 12.70
CA GLN A 45 20.70 -7.15 12.12
C GLN A 45 21.15 -6.16 13.20
N ASP A 46 22.27 -5.51 12.92
CA ASP A 46 22.87 -4.47 13.77
C ASP A 46 21.92 -3.27 13.96
N ASP A 47 22.05 -2.60 15.10
CA ASP A 47 21.16 -1.50 15.50
C ASP A 47 21.34 -0.30 14.57
N GLY A 48 20.46 -0.18 13.58
CA GLY A 48 20.39 1.00 12.70
C GLY A 48 20.27 0.65 11.23
N VAL A 49 20.95 -0.40 10.79
CA VAL A 49 20.81 -0.95 9.44
C VAL A 49 19.48 -1.71 9.34
N LYS A 50 18.79 -1.57 8.22
CA LYS A 50 17.50 -2.25 7.93
C LYS A 50 17.58 -3.23 6.77
N TRP A 51 18.61 -3.10 5.94
CA TRP A 51 18.88 -3.98 4.82
C TRP A 51 20.29 -3.74 4.28
N HIS A 52 20.82 -4.71 3.54
CA HIS A 52 22.06 -4.59 2.79
C HIS A 52 21.79 -4.47 1.29
N LYS A 53 20.82 -5.25 0.78
CA LYS A 53 20.41 -5.24 -0.62
C LYS A 53 18.92 -4.97 -0.76
N LEU A 54 18.57 -4.08 -1.68
CA LEU A 54 17.19 -3.67 -1.91
C LEU A 54 16.93 -3.40 -3.40
N HIS A 55 16.09 -4.24 -3.98
CA HIS A 55 15.69 -4.18 -5.39
C HIS A 55 14.16 -4.12 -5.51
N HIS A 56 13.64 -3.17 -6.29
CA HIS A 56 12.21 -3.05 -6.58
C HIS A 56 11.99 -2.33 -7.92
N LYS A 57 10.78 -2.42 -8.49
CA LYS A 57 10.41 -1.82 -9.78
C LYS A 57 9.94 -0.36 -9.71
N GLY A 58 10.02 0.26 -8.54
CA GLY A 58 9.47 1.60 -8.30
C GLY A 58 7.94 1.59 -8.08
N PRO A 59 7.31 2.77 -7.96
CA PRO A 59 5.87 2.89 -7.83
C PRO A 59 5.13 2.58 -9.15
N TYR A 60 3.90 2.07 -9.04
CA TYR A 60 2.96 2.02 -10.16
C TYR A 60 2.09 3.28 -10.15
N PHE A 61 2.23 4.13 -11.17
CA PHE A 61 1.54 5.41 -11.25
C PHE A 61 0.04 5.25 -11.51
N ALA A 62 -0.74 6.20 -10.99
CA ALA A 62 -2.16 6.27 -11.28
C ALA A 62 -2.39 6.48 -12.79
N PRO A 63 -3.37 5.78 -13.42
CA PRO A 63 -3.65 5.93 -14.84
C PRO A 63 -3.88 7.38 -15.25
N PRO A 64 -3.49 7.78 -16.49
CA PRO A 64 -3.78 9.11 -17.00
C PRO A 64 -5.29 9.34 -17.08
N TYR A 65 -5.69 10.61 -17.00
CA TYR A 65 -7.10 10.97 -17.11
C TYR A 65 -7.65 10.69 -18.51
N GLU A 66 -8.79 9.99 -18.57
CA GLU A 66 -9.59 9.80 -19.77
C GLU A 66 -10.66 10.90 -19.86
N PRO A 67 -10.63 11.77 -20.89
CA PRO A 67 -11.63 12.82 -21.07
C PRO A 67 -13.06 12.29 -21.18
N LEU A 68 -14.03 13.11 -20.80
CA LEU A 68 -15.45 12.76 -20.88
C LEU A 68 -15.88 12.53 -22.35
N PRO A 69 -16.82 11.61 -22.61
CA PRO A 69 -17.43 11.47 -23.93
C PRO A 69 -18.09 12.78 -24.37
N ARG A 70 -18.14 13.04 -25.68
CA ARG A 70 -18.73 14.28 -26.23
C ARG A 70 -20.20 14.46 -25.86
N SER A 71 -20.93 13.39 -25.54
CA SER A 71 -22.33 13.44 -25.10
C SER A 71 -22.49 14.08 -23.72
N VAL A 72 -21.53 13.89 -22.83
CA VAL A 72 -21.56 14.39 -21.45
C VAL A 72 -21.09 15.85 -21.42
N LYS A 73 -21.89 16.73 -20.83
CA LYS A 73 -21.66 18.18 -20.83
C LYS A 73 -21.51 18.71 -19.41
N PHE A 74 -20.68 19.74 -19.29
CA PHE A 74 -20.70 20.65 -18.15
C PHE A 74 -21.56 21.87 -18.52
N TYR A 75 -22.38 22.37 -17.59
CA TYR A 75 -23.17 23.58 -17.82
C TYR A 75 -22.77 24.69 -16.85
N TYR A 76 -22.76 25.91 -17.37
CA TYR A 76 -22.57 27.12 -16.56
C TYR A 76 -23.65 28.13 -16.92
N ASN A 77 -24.41 28.61 -15.93
CA ASN A 77 -25.61 29.44 -16.15
C ASN A 77 -26.61 28.79 -17.14
N GLY A 78 -26.82 27.47 -17.01
CA GLY A 78 -27.72 26.70 -17.88
C GLY A 78 -27.24 26.54 -19.33
N ARG A 79 -26.05 27.04 -19.69
CA ARG A 79 -25.49 26.88 -21.04
C ARG A 79 -24.37 25.85 -21.06
N PRO A 80 -24.34 24.93 -22.04
CA PRO A 80 -23.27 23.94 -22.15
C PRO A 80 -21.93 24.63 -22.42
N MET A 81 -20.90 24.21 -21.71
CA MET A 81 -19.56 24.74 -21.81
C MET A 81 -18.55 23.60 -21.80
N LYS A 82 -17.69 23.54 -22.82
CA LYS A 82 -16.60 22.58 -22.87
C LYS A 82 -15.44 23.07 -22.00
N LEU A 83 -15.00 22.23 -21.07
CA LEU A 83 -13.85 22.48 -20.22
C LEU A 83 -12.55 22.02 -20.90
N SER A 84 -11.44 22.61 -20.49
CA SER A 84 -10.09 22.14 -20.78
C SER A 84 -9.82 20.85 -20.04
N ARG A 85 -8.90 20.01 -20.53
CA ARG A 85 -8.65 18.67 -19.96
C ARG A 85 -8.33 18.73 -18.45
N ALA A 86 -7.54 19.70 -18.01
CA ALA A 86 -7.17 19.85 -16.60
C ALA A 86 -8.37 20.30 -15.74
N ALA A 87 -9.16 21.25 -16.22
CA ALA A 87 -10.37 21.69 -15.52
C ALA A 87 -11.46 20.60 -15.51
N GLU A 88 -11.58 19.83 -16.60
CA GLU A 88 -12.52 18.72 -16.72
C GLU A 88 -12.19 17.59 -15.73
N GLU A 89 -10.92 17.17 -15.63
CA GLU A 89 -10.48 16.15 -14.66
C GLU A 89 -10.89 16.55 -13.24
N VAL A 90 -10.59 17.79 -12.84
CA VAL A 90 -10.92 18.30 -11.49
C VAL A 90 -12.42 18.45 -11.27
N ALA A 91 -13.17 18.88 -12.28
CA ALA A 91 -14.63 18.93 -12.23
C ALA A 91 -15.23 17.53 -12.00
N THR A 92 -14.65 16.48 -12.62
CA THR A 92 -15.13 15.10 -12.39
C THR A 92 -14.97 14.64 -10.94
N PHE A 93 -13.97 15.14 -10.20
CA PHE A 93 -13.78 14.77 -8.81
C PHE A 93 -14.92 15.29 -7.93
N PHE A 94 -15.35 16.54 -8.15
CA PHE A 94 -16.51 17.11 -7.46
C PHE A 94 -17.81 16.45 -7.91
N ALA A 95 -17.98 16.25 -9.23
CA ALA A 95 -19.16 15.60 -9.80
C ALA A 95 -19.40 14.20 -9.22
N LYS A 96 -18.35 13.39 -9.04
CA LYS A 96 -18.45 12.05 -8.40
C LYS A 96 -18.92 12.07 -6.94
N MET A 97 -19.01 13.24 -6.32
CA MET A 97 -19.35 13.39 -4.91
C MET A 97 -20.58 14.28 -4.68
N LEU A 98 -21.35 14.64 -5.71
CA LEU A 98 -22.52 15.51 -5.53
C LEU A 98 -23.49 15.01 -4.45
N ASP A 99 -23.72 13.70 -4.39
CA ASP A 99 -24.59 13.08 -3.38
C ASP A 99 -23.95 12.87 -2.02
N HIS A 100 -22.64 13.12 -1.88
CA HIS A 100 -21.93 12.93 -0.62
C HIS A 100 -22.03 14.16 0.28
N ASP A 101 -22.20 13.96 1.59
CA ASP A 101 -22.18 15.01 2.62
C ASP A 101 -21.04 16.04 2.51
N TYR A 102 -19.85 15.63 2.01
CA TYR A 102 -18.75 16.58 1.79
C TYR A 102 -19.12 17.68 0.80
N ALA A 103 -19.81 17.34 -0.30
CA ALA A 103 -20.20 18.32 -1.32
C ALA A 103 -21.21 19.35 -0.79
N ARG A 104 -21.89 19.06 0.33
CA ARG A 104 -22.81 20.00 1.01
C ARG A 104 -22.10 20.95 1.98
N LYS A 105 -20.86 20.65 2.40
CA LYS A 105 -20.11 21.47 3.35
C LYS A 105 -19.55 22.71 2.64
N LYS A 106 -19.80 23.90 3.21
CA LYS A 106 -19.31 25.18 2.68
C LYS A 106 -17.78 25.21 2.52
N ILE A 107 -17.02 24.79 3.55
CA ILE A 107 -15.55 24.74 3.50
C ILE A 107 -15.07 23.87 2.34
N PHE A 108 -15.74 22.75 2.08
CA PHE A 108 -15.39 21.84 1.00
C PHE A 108 -15.61 22.48 -0.38
N GLN A 109 -16.77 23.11 -0.57
CA GLN A 109 -17.12 23.82 -1.80
C GLN A 109 -16.16 24.98 -2.07
N ASP A 110 -15.88 25.81 -1.06
CA ASP A 110 -15.00 26.97 -1.16
C ASP A 110 -13.58 26.55 -1.56
N ASN A 111 -13.02 25.54 -0.87
CA ASN A 111 -11.68 25.03 -1.16
C ASN A 111 -11.61 24.37 -2.54
N PHE A 112 -12.60 23.55 -2.90
CA PHE A 112 -12.69 22.96 -4.23
C PHE A 112 -12.69 24.04 -5.31
N PHE A 113 -13.56 25.03 -5.18
CA PHE A 113 -13.72 26.07 -6.19
C PHE A 113 -12.44 26.91 -6.34
N CYS A 114 -11.79 27.24 -5.22
CA CYS A 114 -10.51 27.94 -5.20
C CYS A 114 -9.43 27.19 -6.00
N ASP A 115 -9.24 25.90 -5.73
CA ASP A 115 -8.21 25.10 -6.40
C ASP A 115 -8.60 24.76 -7.85
N TRP A 116 -9.88 24.57 -8.14
CA TRP A 116 -10.37 24.33 -9.50
C TRP A 116 -10.12 25.53 -10.42
N MET A 117 -10.27 26.76 -9.92
CA MET A 117 -9.92 27.97 -10.69
C MET A 117 -8.41 28.03 -11.05
N GLN A 118 -7.53 27.47 -10.23
CA GLN A 118 -6.09 27.49 -10.50
C GLN A 118 -5.72 26.61 -11.71
N VAL A 119 -6.45 25.52 -11.95
CA VAL A 119 -6.21 24.61 -13.08
C VAL A 119 -6.93 25.02 -14.37
N MET A 120 -7.85 25.98 -14.30
CA MET A 120 -8.55 26.52 -15.45
C MET A 120 -7.64 27.36 -16.37
N THR A 121 -8.00 27.39 -17.65
CA THR A 121 -7.46 28.36 -18.60
C THR A 121 -7.92 29.79 -18.25
N PRO A 122 -7.22 30.83 -18.73
CA PRO A 122 -7.66 32.22 -18.54
C PRO A 122 -9.09 32.48 -19.05
N GLN A 123 -9.50 31.85 -20.15
CA GLN A 123 -10.83 31.98 -20.74
C GLN A 123 -11.91 31.36 -19.84
N GLU A 124 -11.64 30.18 -19.26
CA GLU A 124 -12.54 29.53 -18.31
C GLU A 124 -12.68 30.35 -17.03
N ARG A 125 -11.57 30.82 -16.44
CA ARG A 125 -11.57 31.69 -15.25
C ARG A 125 -12.33 32.99 -15.45
N LYS A 126 -12.37 33.52 -16.68
CA LYS A 126 -13.16 34.72 -16.99
C LYS A 126 -14.66 34.45 -16.97
N LYS A 127 -15.09 33.24 -17.38
CA LYS A 127 -16.50 32.85 -17.46
C LYS A 127 -17.02 32.31 -16.12
N ILE A 128 -16.32 31.36 -15.54
CA ILE A 128 -16.72 30.63 -14.33
C ILE A 128 -16.34 31.46 -13.10
N LYS A 129 -17.34 32.03 -12.42
CA LYS A 129 -17.16 32.96 -11.28
C LYS A 129 -17.86 32.52 -10.00
N ASP A 130 -18.88 31.67 -10.11
CA ASP A 130 -19.67 31.21 -8.98
C ASP A 130 -19.94 29.71 -9.14
N LEU A 131 -19.62 28.94 -8.11
CA LEU A 131 -19.88 27.51 -8.07
C LEU A 131 -21.39 27.20 -8.14
N LYS A 132 -22.25 28.07 -7.58
CA LYS A 132 -23.72 27.86 -7.60
C LYS A 132 -24.32 27.90 -9.00
N ARG A 133 -23.61 28.51 -9.95
CA ARG A 133 -23.99 28.61 -11.37
C ARG A 133 -23.46 27.45 -12.20
N CYS A 134 -22.64 26.58 -11.60
CA CYS A 134 -22.08 25.39 -12.22
C CYS A 134 -23.04 24.22 -12.00
N ASP A 135 -23.30 23.48 -13.07
CA ASP A 135 -24.09 22.26 -13.03
C ASP A 135 -23.24 21.08 -13.52
N PHE A 136 -23.08 20.13 -12.59
CA PHE A 136 -22.28 18.91 -12.75
C PHE A 136 -23.15 17.66 -12.90
N SER A 137 -24.48 17.80 -12.98
CA SER A 137 -25.43 16.69 -12.92
C SER A 137 -25.23 15.67 -14.04
N ASP A 138 -24.97 16.13 -15.26
CA ASP A 138 -24.74 15.24 -16.41
C ASP A 138 -23.43 14.44 -16.25
N ILE A 139 -22.37 15.08 -15.74
CA ILE A 139 -21.11 14.39 -15.38
C ILE A 139 -21.35 13.38 -14.26
N HIS A 140 -22.14 13.74 -13.26
CA HIS A 140 -22.47 12.87 -12.13
C HIS A 140 -23.24 11.63 -12.60
N ASN A 141 -24.30 11.81 -13.38
CA ASN A 141 -25.10 10.73 -13.95
C ASN A 141 -24.25 9.79 -14.80
N TYR A 142 -23.37 10.32 -15.64
CA TYR A 142 -22.42 9.51 -16.39
C TYR A 142 -21.57 8.59 -15.49
N PHE A 143 -21.10 9.09 -14.34
CA PHE A 143 -20.32 8.25 -13.42
C PHE A 143 -21.16 7.25 -12.63
N LEU A 144 -22.43 7.56 -12.33
CA LEU A 144 -23.37 6.60 -11.77
C LEU A 144 -23.61 5.45 -12.76
N GLU A 145 -23.92 5.77 -14.02
CA GLU A 145 -24.10 4.79 -15.10
C GLU A 145 -22.82 3.98 -15.32
N LYS A 146 -21.64 4.62 -15.34
CA LYS A 146 -20.35 3.93 -15.47
C LYS A 146 -20.07 2.97 -14.32
N GLN A 147 -20.52 3.31 -13.09
CA GLN A 147 -20.39 2.43 -11.94
C GLN A 147 -21.32 1.22 -12.04
N GLU A 148 -22.58 1.42 -12.45
CA GLU A 148 -23.53 0.32 -12.66
C GLU A 148 -23.08 -0.59 -13.81
N ALA A 149 -22.62 -0.02 -14.93
CA ALA A 149 -22.04 -0.78 -16.03
C ALA A 149 -20.83 -1.62 -15.61
N GLN A 150 -19.96 -1.10 -14.73
CA GLN A 150 -18.84 -1.85 -14.16
C GLN A 150 -19.30 -3.06 -13.34
N LYS A 151 -20.36 -2.92 -12.55
CA LYS A 151 -20.95 -4.05 -11.80
C LYS A 151 -21.54 -5.10 -12.74
N ALA A 152 -22.16 -4.64 -13.84
CA ALA A 152 -22.78 -5.47 -14.87
C ALA A 152 -21.80 -6.08 -15.88
N LEU A 153 -20.48 -5.87 -15.74
CA LEU A 153 -19.50 -6.41 -16.70
C LEU A 153 -19.62 -7.95 -16.85
N PRO A 154 -19.51 -8.48 -18.08
CA PRO A 154 -19.48 -9.91 -18.35
C PRO A 154 -18.35 -10.62 -17.61
N LYS A 155 -18.52 -11.92 -17.35
CA LYS A 155 -17.53 -12.74 -16.64
C LYS A 155 -16.16 -12.73 -17.33
N GLU A 156 -16.14 -12.78 -18.66
CA GLU A 156 -14.91 -12.77 -19.46
C GLU A 156 -14.13 -11.46 -19.28
N GLU A 157 -14.78 -10.30 -19.38
CA GLU A 157 -14.11 -9.02 -19.20
C GLU A 157 -13.65 -8.80 -17.75
N LYS A 158 -14.44 -9.24 -16.76
CA LYS A 158 -14.02 -9.26 -15.34
C LYS A 158 -12.77 -10.11 -15.13
N GLN A 159 -12.66 -11.25 -15.82
CA GLN A 159 -11.50 -12.13 -15.75
C GLN A 159 -10.26 -11.47 -16.37
N ARG A 160 -10.40 -10.81 -17.54
CA ARG A 160 -9.31 -10.05 -18.17
C ARG A 160 -8.78 -8.92 -17.28
N LEU A 161 -9.68 -8.16 -16.63
CA LEU A 161 -9.29 -7.10 -15.69
C LEU A 161 -8.58 -7.66 -14.46
N LYS A 162 -8.96 -8.85 -13.99
CA LYS A 162 -8.31 -9.53 -12.87
C LYS A 162 -6.90 -9.98 -13.25
N GLU A 163 -6.71 -10.58 -14.42
CA GLU A 163 -5.39 -11.01 -14.92
C GLU A 163 -4.45 -9.82 -15.13
N GLU A 164 -4.95 -8.70 -15.65
CA GLU A 164 -4.20 -7.45 -15.74
C GLU A 164 -3.75 -6.95 -14.36
N ALA A 165 -4.67 -6.95 -13.38
CA ALA A 165 -4.36 -6.54 -12.01
C ALA A 165 -3.34 -7.46 -11.33
N GLU A 166 -3.41 -8.77 -11.59
CA GLU A 166 -2.44 -9.77 -11.11
C GLU A 166 -1.07 -9.59 -11.77
N ARG A 167 -1.01 -9.29 -13.07
CA ARG A 167 0.26 -8.98 -13.75
C ARG A 167 0.93 -7.74 -13.15
N ILE A 168 0.17 -6.67 -12.93
CA ILE A 168 0.67 -5.46 -12.27
C ILE A 168 1.13 -5.76 -10.83
N GLN A 169 0.38 -6.58 -10.10
CA GLN A 169 0.74 -7.01 -8.75
C GLN A 169 2.02 -7.84 -8.72
N GLU A 170 2.25 -8.70 -9.70
CA GLU A 170 3.44 -9.53 -9.80
C GLU A 170 4.68 -8.70 -10.14
N GLU A 171 4.53 -7.71 -11.04
CA GLU A 171 5.62 -6.85 -11.47
C GLU A 171 6.01 -5.79 -10.43
N TYR A 172 5.03 -5.07 -9.87
CA TYR A 172 5.28 -3.91 -8.99
C TYR A 172 5.00 -4.19 -7.51
N GLY A 173 4.27 -5.25 -7.19
CA GLY A 173 3.79 -5.51 -5.85
C GLY A 173 4.76 -6.26 -4.95
N TYR A 174 5.98 -6.52 -5.43
CA TYR A 174 7.03 -7.21 -4.69
C TYR A 174 8.39 -6.50 -4.84
N CYS A 175 9.22 -6.63 -3.81
CA CYS A 175 10.63 -6.27 -3.85
C CYS A 175 11.48 -7.47 -3.44
N VAL A 176 12.78 -7.38 -3.69
CA VAL A 176 13.78 -8.30 -3.12
C VAL A 176 14.60 -7.52 -2.11
N ILE A 177 14.55 -7.97 -0.85
CA ILE A 177 15.30 -7.37 0.26
C ILE A 177 16.16 -8.47 0.91
N ASP A 178 17.48 -8.27 0.93
CA ASP A 178 18.46 -9.23 1.46
C ASP A 178 18.27 -10.66 0.94
N GLY A 179 17.89 -10.81 -0.34
CA GLY A 179 17.65 -12.10 -0.99
C GLY A 179 16.24 -12.66 -0.83
N HIS A 180 15.38 -12.04 -0.02
CA HIS A 180 13.99 -12.46 0.17
C HIS A 180 13.04 -11.65 -0.68
N ARG A 181 12.17 -12.34 -1.42
CA ARG A 181 11.03 -11.73 -2.11
C ARG A 181 9.96 -11.37 -1.09
N GLU A 182 9.69 -10.08 -0.95
CA GLU A 182 8.74 -9.53 0.02
C GLU A 182 7.64 -8.73 -0.67
N LYS A 183 6.42 -8.86 -0.16
CA LYS A 183 5.26 -8.13 -0.69
C LYS A 183 5.34 -6.66 -0.26
N ILE A 184 5.02 -5.76 -1.19
CA ILE A 184 4.91 -4.33 -0.94
C ILE A 184 3.46 -4.01 -0.53
N GLY A 185 3.28 -3.18 0.49
CA GLY A 185 1.96 -2.85 1.03
C GLY A 185 1.15 -1.95 0.09
N ASN A 186 1.76 -0.89 -0.43
CA ASN A 186 1.09 0.19 -1.16
C ASN A 186 1.92 0.68 -2.36
N PHE A 187 2.21 -0.20 -3.31
CA PHE A 187 3.05 0.11 -4.47
C PHE A 187 2.41 1.09 -5.48
N ARG A 188 1.08 1.28 -5.43
CA ARG A 188 0.35 2.20 -6.31
C ARG A 188 0.39 3.62 -5.74
N THR A 189 0.71 4.61 -6.57
CA THR A 189 0.61 6.03 -6.16
C THR A 189 -0.85 6.41 -5.90
N GLU A 190 -1.09 7.27 -4.92
CA GLU A 190 -2.43 7.81 -4.68
C GLU A 190 -2.93 8.57 -5.94
N PRO A 191 -4.13 8.27 -6.46
CA PRO A 191 -4.68 9.03 -7.58
C PRO A 191 -5.02 10.48 -7.15
N PRO A 192 -5.02 11.43 -8.10
CA PRO A 192 -5.52 12.78 -7.84
C PRO A 192 -7.00 12.75 -7.45
N GLY A 193 -7.43 13.75 -6.70
CA GLY A 193 -8.80 13.83 -6.20
C GLY A 193 -8.99 15.00 -5.24
N LEU A 194 -10.11 15.05 -4.52
CA LEU A 194 -10.34 16.07 -3.50
C LEU A 194 -10.03 15.52 -2.10
N PHE A 195 -9.40 16.34 -1.26
CA PHE A 195 -9.00 15.95 0.08
C PHE A 195 -10.22 15.82 1.00
N ARG A 196 -10.42 14.65 1.58
CA ARG A 196 -11.52 14.32 2.49
C ARG A 196 -11.00 14.22 3.93
N GLY A 197 -10.63 15.36 4.49
CA GLY A 197 -10.17 15.45 5.88
C GLY A 197 -11.28 15.08 6.87
N ARG A 198 -10.94 14.32 7.92
CA ARG A 198 -11.91 13.84 8.93
C ARG A 198 -12.43 14.99 9.79
N GLY A 199 -13.69 14.91 10.24
CA GLY A 199 -14.33 15.94 11.05
C GLY A 199 -14.54 17.25 10.28
N ASP A 200 -14.24 18.37 10.92
CA ASP A 200 -14.31 19.72 10.33
C ASP A 200 -12.92 20.22 9.89
N HIS A 201 -12.20 19.35 9.18
CA HIS A 201 -10.86 19.67 8.71
C HIS A 201 -10.87 20.88 7.75
N PRO A 202 -10.10 21.95 8.02
CA PRO A 202 -10.19 23.22 7.28
C PRO A 202 -9.75 23.11 5.82
N LYS A 203 -8.92 22.11 5.48
CA LYS A 203 -8.44 21.84 4.11
C LYS A 203 -9.30 20.87 3.30
N MET A 204 -10.45 20.42 3.81
CA MET A 204 -11.32 19.51 3.06
C MET A 204 -11.75 20.16 1.73
N GLY A 205 -11.83 19.41 0.64
CA GLY A 205 -12.18 19.93 -0.69
C GLY A 205 -11.00 20.44 -1.50
N MET A 206 -9.83 20.69 -0.89
CA MET A 206 -8.62 21.05 -1.62
C MET A 206 -8.17 19.94 -2.59
N LEU A 207 -7.59 20.33 -3.71
CA LEU A 207 -7.15 19.42 -4.77
C LEU A 207 -5.88 18.66 -4.37
N LYS A 208 -5.99 17.35 -4.21
CA LYS A 208 -4.85 16.43 -4.19
C LYS A 208 -4.31 16.28 -5.60
N LYS A 209 -3.09 16.76 -5.83
CA LYS A 209 -2.45 16.74 -7.15
C LYS A 209 -2.02 15.32 -7.53
N ARG A 210 -1.91 15.09 -8.83
CA ARG A 210 -1.32 13.87 -9.38
C ARG A 210 0.16 13.82 -9.03
N ILE A 211 0.62 12.68 -8.54
CA ILE A 211 2.04 12.45 -8.28
C ILE A 211 2.73 12.14 -9.61
N MET A 212 3.75 12.92 -9.95
CA MET A 212 4.58 12.72 -11.14
C MET A 212 5.89 12.04 -10.76
N PRO A 213 6.61 11.40 -11.70
CA PRO A 213 7.94 10.84 -11.43
C PRO A 213 8.91 11.85 -10.82
N GLU A 214 8.81 13.12 -11.23
CA GLU A 214 9.63 14.23 -10.74
C GLU A 214 9.36 14.59 -9.26
N ASP A 215 8.28 14.08 -8.66
CA ASP A 215 7.97 14.25 -7.23
C ASP A 215 8.53 13.10 -6.37
N VAL A 216 8.89 11.98 -7.01
CA VAL A 216 9.19 10.71 -6.34
C VAL A 216 10.68 10.56 -6.08
N VAL A 217 11.01 10.30 -4.82
CA VAL A 217 12.32 9.84 -4.36
C VAL A 217 12.32 8.32 -4.28
N ILE A 218 13.26 7.68 -4.96
CA ILE A 218 13.49 6.22 -4.92
C ILE A 218 14.58 5.89 -3.90
N ASN A 219 14.40 4.82 -3.13
CA ASN A 219 15.41 4.28 -2.23
C ASN A 219 15.70 2.81 -2.55
N CYS A 220 16.92 2.53 -3.01
CA CYS A 220 17.38 1.20 -3.37
C CYS A 220 18.87 1.04 -3.03
N SER A 221 19.40 -0.19 -3.07
CA SER A 221 20.82 -0.42 -2.78
C SER A 221 21.73 0.15 -3.89
N LYS A 222 22.96 0.55 -3.53
CA LYS A 222 23.93 1.13 -4.50
C LYS A 222 24.32 0.16 -5.62
N ASP A 223 24.34 -1.14 -5.31
CA ASP A 223 24.64 -2.23 -6.22
C ASP A 223 23.42 -2.68 -7.05
N SER A 224 22.23 -2.15 -6.76
CA SER A 224 21.01 -2.42 -7.52
C SER A 224 20.91 -1.54 -8.76
N LYS A 225 20.42 -2.12 -9.86
CA LYS A 225 19.88 -1.33 -10.96
C LYS A 225 18.63 -0.59 -10.46
N ALA A 226 18.76 0.71 -10.24
CA ALA A 226 17.65 1.57 -9.86
C ALA A 226 16.47 1.40 -10.85
N PRO A 227 15.22 1.41 -10.35
CA PRO A 227 14.04 1.34 -11.21
C PRO A 227 14.08 2.50 -12.21
N GLN A 228 13.70 2.21 -13.45
CA GLN A 228 13.65 3.24 -14.48
C GLN A 228 12.36 4.05 -14.36
N PRO A 229 12.41 5.38 -14.47
CA PRO A 229 11.20 6.19 -14.55
C PRO A 229 10.44 5.89 -15.84
N PRO A 230 9.14 6.23 -15.92
CA PRO A 230 8.40 6.22 -17.17
C PRO A 230 9.13 6.98 -18.28
N CYS A 231 8.92 6.57 -19.54
CA CYS A 231 9.61 7.17 -20.70
C CYS A 231 9.39 8.69 -20.73
N GLY A 232 10.47 9.45 -20.96
CA GLY A 232 10.44 10.92 -21.00
C GLY A 232 10.46 11.62 -19.63
N HIS A 233 10.46 10.85 -18.53
CA HIS A 233 10.46 11.38 -17.17
C HIS A 233 11.75 11.07 -16.42
N LYS A 234 11.93 11.74 -15.28
CA LYS A 234 13.01 11.45 -14.33
C LYS A 234 12.49 11.39 -12.90
N TRP A 235 13.16 10.60 -12.06
CA TRP A 235 12.92 10.64 -10.63
C TRP A 235 13.37 11.98 -10.05
N ARG A 236 12.71 12.42 -8.96
CA ARG A 236 13.18 13.56 -8.16
C ARG A 236 14.60 13.32 -7.68
N GLU A 237 14.82 12.12 -7.16
CA GLU A 237 16.07 11.68 -6.56
C GLU A 237 16.08 10.14 -6.49
N VAL A 238 17.26 9.55 -6.66
CA VAL A 238 17.52 8.15 -6.33
C VAL A 238 18.58 8.15 -5.25
N ARG A 239 18.29 7.56 -4.09
CA ARG A 239 19.21 7.47 -2.96
C ARG A 239 19.39 6.03 -2.49
N CYS A 240 20.42 5.82 -1.67
CA CYS A 240 20.65 4.58 -0.96
C CYS A 240 20.80 4.91 0.53
N ASP A 241 19.71 4.82 1.27
CA ASP A 241 19.65 4.95 2.71
C ASP A 241 19.13 3.64 3.32
N ASN A 242 20.05 2.85 3.86
CA ASN A 242 19.76 1.57 4.47
C ASN A 242 19.35 1.67 5.95
N THR A 243 19.24 2.88 6.49
CA THR A 243 18.75 3.10 7.86
C THR A 243 17.22 3.18 7.94
N VAL A 244 16.58 3.32 6.78
CA VAL A 244 15.12 3.45 6.62
C VAL A 244 14.52 2.24 5.91
N THR A 245 13.21 2.06 6.06
CA THR A 245 12.47 0.88 5.54
C THR A 245 11.56 1.19 4.35
N TRP A 246 11.55 2.42 3.84
CA TRP A 246 10.70 2.82 2.71
C TRP A 246 11.43 2.62 1.38
N LEU A 247 10.67 2.29 0.35
CA LEU A 247 11.15 1.98 -1.00
C LEU A 247 11.06 3.20 -1.94
N ALA A 248 9.99 3.97 -1.77
CA ALA A 248 9.80 5.24 -2.48
C ALA A 248 9.06 6.22 -1.57
N SER A 249 9.24 7.51 -1.81
CA SER A 249 8.52 8.56 -1.10
C SER A 249 8.24 9.77 -1.97
N TRP A 250 7.26 10.57 -1.58
CA TRP A 250 6.96 11.87 -2.18
C TRP A 250 6.32 12.78 -1.13
N THR A 251 6.35 14.09 -1.38
CA THR A 251 5.68 15.07 -0.53
C THR A 251 4.26 15.32 -1.07
N GLU A 252 3.22 15.09 -0.27
CA GLU A 252 1.85 15.42 -0.70
C GLU A 252 1.56 16.92 -0.54
N ASN A 253 0.70 17.46 -1.40
CA ASN A 253 0.56 18.91 -1.58
C ASN A 253 -0.43 19.60 -0.62
N ILE A 254 -1.22 18.86 0.16
CA ILE A 254 -2.23 19.42 1.06
C ILE A 254 -1.62 19.85 2.38
N GLN A 255 -0.87 18.96 3.04
CA GLN A 255 -0.23 19.23 4.34
C GLN A 255 1.30 19.33 4.24
N GLY A 256 1.90 19.04 3.07
CA GLY A 256 3.36 19.00 2.92
C GLY A 256 3.99 17.79 3.61
N THR A 257 3.19 16.78 3.95
CA THR A 257 3.67 15.58 4.63
C THR A 257 4.30 14.60 3.64
N ILE A 258 5.24 13.79 4.11
CA ILE A 258 5.88 12.77 3.27
C ILE A 258 5.03 11.50 3.29
N LYS A 259 4.72 10.99 2.10
CA LYS A 259 4.09 9.68 1.86
C LYS A 259 5.16 8.67 1.49
N TYR A 260 4.97 7.43 1.91
CA TYR A 260 5.94 6.36 1.72
C TYR A 260 5.28 5.12 1.12
N ILE A 261 6.01 4.45 0.23
CA ILE A 261 5.78 3.06 -0.14
C ILE A 261 6.60 2.20 0.79
N MET A 262 5.94 1.29 1.50
CA MET A 262 6.57 0.40 2.48
C MET A 262 6.21 -1.06 2.22
N LEU A 263 6.99 -1.95 2.82
CA LEU A 263 6.69 -3.39 2.83
C LEU A 263 5.35 -3.69 3.50
N ASN A 264 4.74 -4.79 3.06
CA ASN A 264 3.51 -5.33 3.64
C ASN A 264 3.73 -5.75 5.10
N PRO A 265 2.70 -5.68 5.98
CA PRO A 265 2.81 -6.16 7.36
C PRO A 265 3.33 -7.60 7.52
N SER A 266 3.15 -8.47 6.54
CA SER A 266 3.66 -9.85 6.56
C SER A 266 5.18 -9.97 6.31
N SER A 267 5.86 -8.87 5.97
CA SER A 267 7.31 -8.87 5.72
C SER A 267 8.12 -9.02 7.01
N LYS A 268 9.34 -9.55 6.90
CA LYS A 268 10.25 -9.74 8.05
C LYS A 268 10.44 -8.45 8.85
N LEU A 269 10.81 -7.35 8.19
CA LEU A 269 11.10 -6.07 8.87
C LEU A 269 9.89 -5.48 9.60
N LYS A 270 8.68 -5.63 9.05
CA LYS A 270 7.45 -5.18 9.74
C LYS A 270 7.09 -6.11 10.89
N GLY A 271 7.21 -7.41 10.65
CA GLY A 271 6.97 -8.45 11.62
C GLY A 271 7.87 -8.36 12.86
N GLU A 272 9.17 -8.16 12.68
CA GLU A 272 10.13 -8.03 13.79
C GLU A 272 9.83 -6.82 14.67
N LYS A 273 9.50 -5.68 14.05
CA LYS A 273 9.07 -4.48 14.79
C LYS A 273 7.79 -4.73 15.57
N ASP A 274 6.84 -5.45 14.98
CA ASP A 274 5.57 -5.78 15.64
C ASP A 274 5.77 -6.75 16.80
N TRP A 275 6.65 -7.74 16.64
CA TRP A 275 7.07 -8.64 17.72
C TRP A 275 7.76 -7.88 18.85
N GLN A 276 8.72 -7.00 18.54
CA GLN A 276 9.39 -6.14 19.51
C GLN A 276 8.42 -5.23 20.27
N LYS A 277 7.39 -4.69 19.58
CA LYS A 277 6.30 -3.91 20.21
C LYS A 277 5.61 -4.73 21.31
N TYR A 278 5.31 -6.01 21.06
CA TYR A 278 4.74 -6.89 22.10
C TYR A 278 5.74 -7.23 23.22
N GLU A 279 7.03 -7.42 22.91
CA GLU A 279 8.06 -7.61 23.94
C GLU A 279 8.23 -6.38 24.84
N VAL A 280 8.08 -5.16 24.32
CA VAL A 280 8.00 -3.93 25.13
C VAL A 280 6.80 -3.99 26.09
N ALA A 281 5.62 -4.38 25.61
CA ALA A 281 4.45 -4.54 26.47
C ALA A 281 4.63 -5.63 27.54
N ARG A 282 5.26 -6.76 27.20
CA ARG A 282 5.58 -7.84 28.16
C ARG A 282 6.58 -7.39 29.23
N ARG A 283 7.57 -6.57 28.86
CA ARG A 283 8.49 -5.93 29.83
C ARG A 283 7.76 -4.93 30.73
N LEU A 284 6.88 -4.09 30.17
CA LEU A 284 6.06 -3.15 30.93
C LEU A 284 5.18 -3.89 31.96
N LYS A 285 4.58 -5.02 31.59
CA LYS A 285 3.78 -5.86 32.51
C LYS A 285 4.54 -6.22 33.79
N LYS A 286 5.84 -6.49 33.71
CA LYS A 286 6.68 -6.82 34.88
C LYS A 286 6.92 -5.62 35.80
N LEU A 287 6.87 -4.39 35.27
CA LEU A 287 7.18 -3.16 35.98
C LEU A 287 5.94 -2.35 36.38
N ILE A 288 4.76 -2.71 35.88
CA ILE A 288 3.55 -1.88 35.95
C ILE A 288 3.17 -1.50 37.38
N HIS A 289 3.24 -2.44 38.34
CA HIS A 289 2.89 -2.15 39.73
C HIS A 289 3.84 -1.14 40.40
N ARG A 290 5.13 -1.14 40.02
CA ARG A 290 6.10 -0.15 40.51
C ARG A 290 5.80 1.23 39.94
N ILE A 291 5.52 1.31 38.64
CA ILE A 291 5.15 2.56 37.95
C ILE A 291 3.86 3.14 38.57
N ARG A 292 2.85 2.29 38.81
CA ARG A 292 1.59 2.69 39.45
C ARG A 292 1.78 3.24 40.86
N ARG A 293 2.66 2.65 41.65
CA ARG A 293 3.01 3.15 42.99
C ARG A 293 3.68 4.52 42.90
N GLN A 294 4.61 4.67 41.96
CA GLN A 294 5.36 5.92 41.77
C GLN A 294 4.44 7.07 41.37
N TYR A 295 3.62 6.92 40.32
CA TYR A 295 2.78 8.03 39.89
C TYR A 295 1.74 8.42 40.96
N ARG A 296 1.25 7.47 41.77
CA ARG A 296 0.34 7.77 42.89
C ARG A 296 1.02 8.53 44.02
N ALA A 297 2.28 8.23 44.33
CA ALA A 297 3.06 8.99 45.29
C ALA A 297 3.29 10.43 44.79
N ASP A 298 3.61 10.56 43.50
CA ASP A 298 3.91 11.84 42.84
C ASP A 298 2.69 12.79 42.73
N TRP A 299 1.47 12.31 42.97
CA TRP A 299 0.29 13.18 43.11
C TRP A 299 0.42 14.18 44.27
N LYS A 300 1.22 13.85 45.29
CA LYS A 300 1.50 14.72 46.45
C LYS A 300 2.82 15.49 46.28
N SER A 301 3.45 15.43 45.12
CA SER A 301 4.71 16.16 44.87
C SER A 301 4.50 17.67 44.98
N LYS A 302 5.49 18.36 45.56
CA LYS A 302 5.54 19.83 45.59
C LYS A 302 5.67 20.44 44.18
N GLU A 303 6.24 19.67 43.24
CA GLU A 303 6.42 20.08 41.86
C GLU A 303 5.13 19.88 41.03
N LEU A 304 4.57 20.96 40.48
CA LEU A 304 3.34 20.91 39.67
C LEU A 304 3.49 20.00 38.44
N LYS A 305 4.64 20.07 37.74
CA LYS A 305 4.93 19.25 36.55
C LYS A 305 4.85 17.75 36.84
N LYS A 306 5.39 17.31 37.98
CA LYS A 306 5.30 15.90 38.41
C LYS A 306 3.86 15.47 38.67
N ARG A 307 3.05 16.32 39.30
CA ARG A 307 1.62 16.03 39.51
C ARG A 307 0.88 15.91 38.18
N GLN A 308 1.10 16.83 37.25
CA GLN A 308 0.47 16.81 35.92
C GLN A 308 0.83 15.54 35.13
N ILE A 309 2.12 15.19 35.07
CA ILE A 309 2.58 13.97 34.37
C ILE A 309 1.96 12.72 35.01
N SER A 310 1.93 12.65 36.34
CA SER A 310 1.40 11.49 37.06
C SER A 310 -0.12 11.31 36.92
N VAL A 311 -0.87 12.41 36.82
CA VAL A 311 -2.32 12.35 36.54
C VAL A 311 -2.57 11.97 35.08
N ALA A 312 -1.80 12.54 34.14
CA ALA A 312 -1.90 12.15 32.72
C ALA A 312 -1.57 10.66 32.52
N LEU A 313 -0.51 10.17 33.17
CA LEU A 313 -0.13 8.76 33.11
C LEU A 313 -1.21 7.85 33.72
N TYR A 314 -1.89 8.29 34.77
CA TYR A 314 -3.04 7.58 35.34
C TYR A 314 -4.19 7.45 34.33
N PHE A 315 -4.54 8.52 33.59
CA PHE A 315 -5.58 8.46 32.56
C PHE A 315 -5.19 7.60 31.35
N ILE A 316 -3.91 7.48 31.02
CA ILE A 316 -3.42 6.58 29.96
C ILE A 316 -3.45 5.11 30.41
N ASP A 317 -3.17 4.84 31.69
CA ASP A 317 -3.10 3.49 32.27
C ASP A 317 -4.47 2.88 32.59
N LYS A 318 -5.49 3.70 32.86
CA LYS A 318 -6.83 3.26 33.28
C LYS A 318 -7.80 3.06 32.15
#